data_AF-U5WNQ7-F1
#
_entry.id   AF-U5WNQ7-F1
#
_cell.length_a   1.000
_cell.length_b   1.000
_cell.length_c   1.000
_cell.angle_alpha   90.00
_cell.angle_beta   90.00
_cell.angle_gamma   90.00
#
_symmetry.space_group_name_H-M   'P 1'
#
loop_
_entity.id
_entity.type
_entity.pdbx_description
1 polymer ?
#
loop_
_entity_poly.entity_id
_entity_poly.type
_entity_poly.pdbx_seq_one_letter_code
_entity_poly.pdbx_strand_id
1 'polypeptide(L)'
;MNFSVLPPEINSFRMFSGAGSGPMLAAAAAWAGLADELGSAAAAFGSVTSGLAGGPGSAWQGPAAAAMAAVAAPYSGWLSAAAARAAGAAAQAQAVVGAFEAARAAVVHPLAVAANRNVFVQLVMSNLFGQNAPAIAAAEGVYEEMWAADVAAMVGYHGGVSAAAAQLASWSGSVAGLPGLSGLVGGVSGTGAAAGAPSAQAASVVPAPLQGINFGFGNIGSLNLGSGNIGDTNIGSGNVGSFNLGSGNIGSTNIGGGNRGDINLGSGNVGNFNVGSGNFGSQNLGSGNIGSTNLGGGNIGNTNVGSGNIGDTNFGNGNGGNFNFGSGNSGSSNVGFGNTGNGNFGFGNTGNNNIGIGLTGNGQIGFGALNTGSNNIGLFNSGSGNVGFFNSGTVNVGFGNSGVGNTGFGNAGSVNTGFWNGGSTNTGAVNAGAGNFGFFDSGNFNAGSFNAGNSNTSFGNSGNVNTGFFNAGDINSGFGNAGDVNTGFANAGNTNTGGFNGGALNTGFFSAIAHPGPNSGFFNVGTGNSGFGQNDPNGSGNSGIQNSGFGNSGYVNTSTTSIFGGNSGALDTGYGNAGFYNAAVQNAGIAIAGVTTSGILNSGTGSSGLLVFGNGLSGFFKNLF
;
A
#
# COMPACT_ATOMS: atom_id res chain seq x y z
N MET A 1 23.37 40.18 -12.50
CA MET A 1 23.73 39.36 -11.31
C MET A 1 25.05 39.88 -10.78
N ASN A 2 25.29 39.83 -9.46
CA ASN A 2 26.57 40.24 -8.87
C ASN A 2 27.22 39.03 -8.18
N PHE A 3 28.35 38.53 -8.72
CA PHE A 3 29.07 37.38 -8.18
C PHE A 3 30.06 37.75 -7.08
N SER A 4 30.41 39.03 -6.94
CA SER A 4 31.37 39.49 -5.93
C SER A 4 30.79 39.43 -4.52
N VAL A 5 29.46 39.46 -4.36
CA VAL A 5 28.85 39.37 -3.02
C VAL A 5 28.74 37.92 -2.50
N LEU A 6 29.20 36.93 -3.28
CA LEU A 6 29.15 35.52 -2.90
C LEU A 6 30.55 35.03 -2.50
N PRO A 7 30.66 34.22 -1.44
CA PRO A 7 31.94 33.62 -1.05
C PRO A 7 32.36 32.52 -2.05
N PRO A 8 33.66 32.17 -2.11
CA PRO A 8 34.19 31.18 -3.05
C PRO A 8 33.50 29.82 -2.91
N GLU A 9 33.09 29.39 -1.71
CA GLU A 9 32.34 28.13 -1.52
C GLU A 9 31.08 28.08 -2.38
N ILE A 10 30.38 29.20 -2.53
CA ILE A 10 29.12 29.27 -3.27
C ILE A 10 29.37 29.39 -4.77
N ASN A 11 30.31 30.23 -5.20
CA ASN A 11 30.66 30.37 -6.62
C ASN A 11 31.25 29.05 -7.16
N SER A 12 32.21 28.47 -6.45
CA SER A 12 32.79 27.15 -6.72
C SER A 12 31.71 26.05 -6.77
N PHE A 13 30.88 25.91 -5.71
CA PHE A 13 29.88 24.86 -5.67
C PHE A 13 28.87 24.95 -6.83
N ARG A 14 28.42 26.16 -7.18
CA ARG A 14 27.47 26.36 -8.29
C ARG A 14 28.05 25.95 -9.64
N MET A 15 29.34 26.16 -9.87
CA MET A 15 30.00 25.80 -11.13
C MET A 15 30.26 24.29 -11.25
N PHE A 16 30.55 23.62 -10.13
CA PHE A 16 30.88 22.19 -10.09
C PHE A 16 29.66 21.27 -9.88
N SER A 17 28.49 21.83 -9.57
CA SER A 17 27.23 21.08 -9.45
C SER A 17 26.42 21.10 -10.75
N GLY A 18 25.52 20.14 -10.91
CA GLY A 18 24.62 20.05 -12.07
C GLY A 18 25.05 19.06 -13.16
N ALA A 19 24.28 19.03 -14.25
CA ALA A 19 24.40 18.03 -15.31
C ALA A 19 25.56 18.26 -16.30
N GLY A 20 26.32 19.34 -16.14
CA GLY A 20 27.41 19.73 -17.05
C GLY A 20 26.93 20.20 -18.43
N SER A 21 27.84 20.23 -19.40
CA SER A 21 27.62 20.73 -20.77
C SER A 21 26.85 19.79 -21.70
N GLY A 22 26.69 18.52 -21.31
CA GLY A 22 26.09 17.46 -22.15
C GLY A 22 24.70 17.81 -22.72
N PRO A 23 23.73 18.27 -21.91
CA PRO A 23 22.41 18.64 -22.42
C PRO A 23 22.44 19.80 -23.44
N MET A 24 23.33 20.77 -23.25
CA MET A 24 23.46 21.91 -24.19
C MET A 24 24.15 21.50 -25.49
N LEU A 25 25.11 20.58 -25.44
CA LEU A 25 25.71 19.97 -26.64
C LEU A 25 24.69 19.18 -27.45
N ALA A 26 23.80 18.42 -26.78
CA ALA A 26 22.71 17.73 -27.44
C ALA A 26 21.73 18.71 -28.11
N ALA A 27 21.39 19.82 -27.44
CA ALA A 27 20.58 20.87 -28.02
C ALA A 27 21.25 21.52 -29.24
N ALA A 28 22.56 21.78 -29.18
CA ALA A 28 23.32 22.30 -30.31
C ALA A 28 23.27 21.35 -31.53
N ALA A 29 23.43 20.04 -31.30
CA ALA A 29 23.33 19.03 -32.35
C ALA A 29 21.92 18.97 -32.95
N ALA A 30 20.87 19.06 -32.13
CA ALA A 30 19.49 19.08 -32.61
C ALA A 30 19.19 20.32 -33.48
N TRP A 31 19.68 21.49 -33.08
CA TRP A 31 19.55 22.72 -33.87
C TRP A 31 20.33 22.66 -35.19
N ALA A 32 21.50 22.03 -35.20
CA ALA A 32 22.26 21.79 -36.42
C ALA A 32 21.52 20.84 -37.37
N GLY A 33 20.98 19.72 -36.85
CA GLY A 33 20.18 18.79 -37.64
C GLY A 33 18.92 19.45 -38.23
N LEU A 34 18.24 20.30 -37.46
CA LEU A 34 17.12 21.08 -37.97
C LEU A 34 17.54 22.05 -39.08
N ALA A 35 18.72 22.68 -38.97
CA ALA A 35 19.25 23.53 -40.01
C ALA A 35 19.48 22.77 -41.32
N ASP A 36 20.02 21.55 -41.25
CA ASP A 36 20.26 20.69 -42.40
C ASP A 36 18.95 20.21 -43.06
N GLU A 37 17.95 19.84 -42.25
CA GLU A 37 16.62 19.45 -42.73
C GLU A 37 15.91 20.62 -43.44
N LEU A 38 15.91 21.81 -42.83
CA LEU A 38 15.31 23.01 -43.41
C LEU A 38 16.05 23.46 -44.68
N GLY A 39 17.37 23.35 -44.70
CA GLY A 39 18.19 23.62 -45.88
C GLY A 39 17.89 22.64 -47.02
N SER A 40 17.76 21.35 -46.70
CA SER A 40 17.39 20.31 -47.66
C SER A 40 15.97 20.52 -48.20
N ALA A 41 15.03 20.90 -47.33
CA ALA A 41 13.65 21.23 -47.73
C ALA A 41 13.61 22.46 -48.65
N ALA A 42 14.40 23.50 -48.36
CA ALA A 42 14.53 24.68 -49.23
C ALA A 42 15.07 24.30 -50.62
N ALA A 43 16.13 23.48 -50.67
CA ALA A 43 16.73 23.00 -51.91
C ALA A 43 15.76 22.14 -52.73
N ALA A 44 15.07 21.19 -52.08
CA ALA A 44 14.07 20.33 -52.72
C ALA A 44 12.89 21.14 -53.28
N PHE A 45 12.35 22.07 -52.49
CA PHE A 45 11.26 22.95 -52.93
C PHE A 45 11.69 23.83 -54.11
N GLY A 46 12.90 24.39 -54.06
CA GLY A 46 13.48 25.16 -55.17
C GLY A 46 13.65 24.33 -56.44
N SER A 47 14.13 23.08 -56.31
CA SER A 47 14.28 22.14 -57.43
C SER A 47 12.95 21.76 -58.07
N VAL A 48 11.92 21.47 -57.28
CA VAL A 48 10.58 21.15 -57.80
C VAL A 48 9.98 22.35 -58.52
N THR A 49 10.07 23.54 -57.91
CA THR A 49 9.52 24.78 -58.48
C THR A 49 10.21 25.16 -59.79
N SER A 50 11.54 25.05 -59.85
CA SER A 50 12.30 25.34 -61.07
C SER A 50 12.11 24.28 -62.16
N GLY A 51 12.03 23.00 -61.81
CA GLY A 51 11.69 21.94 -62.77
C GLY A 51 10.29 22.08 -63.37
N LEU A 52 9.33 22.54 -62.56
CA LEU A 52 7.95 22.74 -62.99
C LEU A 52 7.76 24.02 -63.82
N ALA A 53 8.35 25.15 -63.41
CA ALA A 53 8.01 26.48 -63.96
C ALA A 53 9.21 27.45 -64.17
N GLY A 54 10.46 26.99 -64.04
CA GLY A 54 11.66 27.83 -63.93
C GLY A 54 12.35 28.28 -65.22
N GLY A 55 11.91 27.86 -66.41
CA GLY A 55 12.51 28.33 -67.66
C GLY A 55 12.20 27.49 -68.91
N PRO A 56 12.89 27.74 -70.04
CA PRO A 56 12.73 26.97 -71.26
C PRO A 56 13.09 25.49 -71.02
N GLY A 57 12.12 24.60 -71.22
CA GLY A 57 12.27 23.16 -70.94
C GLY A 57 11.58 22.67 -69.66
N SER A 58 11.00 23.57 -68.87
CA SER A 58 10.13 23.19 -67.72
C SER A 58 8.80 22.57 -68.20
N ALA A 59 8.22 21.72 -67.35
CA ALA A 59 6.98 20.99 -67.66
C ALA A 59 5.75 21.90 -67.83
N TRP A 60 5.77 23.10 -67.25
CA TRP A 60 4.69 24.09 -67.34
C TRP A 60 5.24 25.48 -67.68
N GLN A 61 4.73 26.08 -68.76
CA GLN A 61 5.22 27.35 -69.30
C GLN A 61 4.06 28.32 -69.60
N GLY A 62 4.34 29.63 -69.51
CA GLY A 62 3.39 30.71 -69.80
C GLY A 62 3.17 31.67 -68.62
N PRO A 63 2.35 32.73 -68.78
CA PRO A 63 2.16 33.77 -67.77
C PRO A 63 1.66 33.26 -66.41
N ALA A 64 0.82 32.22 -66.41
CA ALA A 64 0.31 31.60 -65.19
C ALA A 64 1.41 30.83 -64.42
N ALA A 65 2.29 30.13 -65.13
CA ALA A 65 3.42 29.42 -64.53
C ALA A 65 4.42 30.40 -63.89
N ALA A 66 4.71 31.51 -64.59
CA ALA A 66 5.57 32.58 -64.07
C ALA A 66 4.97 33.25 -62.82
N ALA A 67 3.65 33.50 -62.80
CA ALA A 67 2.96 34.05 -61.63
C ALA A 67 3.04 33.09 -60.43
N MET A 68 2.85 31.79 -60.64
CA MET A 68 2.97 30.79 -59.56
C MET A 68 4.40 30.66 -59.03
N ALA A 69 5.40 30.66 -59.91
CA ALA A 69 6.81 30.64 -59.50
C ALA A 69 7.18 31.88 -58.66
N ALA A 70 6.65 33.05 -59.04
CA ALA A 70 6.85 34.29 -58.28
C ALA A 70 6.20 34.24 -56.88
N VAL A 71 5.05 33.58 -56.72
CA VAL A 71 4.38 33.38 -55.43
C VAL A 71 5.10 32.33 -54.56
N ALA A 72 5.78 31.35 -55.16
CA ALA A 72 6.50 30.30 -54.45
C ALA A 72 7.87 30.76 -53.90
N ALA A 73 8.53 31.71 -54.56
CA ALA A 73 9.89 32.17 -54.18
C ALA A 73 10.02 32.73 -52.75
N PRO A 74 9.06 33.49 -52.19
CA PRO A 74 9.11 33.93 -50.79
C PRO A 74 9.18 32.76 -49.79
N TYR A 75 8.55 31.62 -50.09
CA TYR A 75 8.55 30.45 -49.20
C TYR A 75 9.90 29.73 -49.20
N SER A 76 10.55 29.57 -50.35
CA SER A 76 11.92 29.02 -50.41
C SER A 76 12.94 29.93 -49.73
N GLY A 77 12.79 31.25 -49.89
CA GLY A 77 13.61 32.25 -49.18
C GLY A 77 13.40 32.19 -47.67
N TRP A 78 12.15 32.00 -47.22
CA TRP A 78 11.83 31.80 -45.81
C TRP A 78 12.49 30.55 -45.22
N LEU A 79 12.38 29.39 -45.89
CA LEU A 79 13.01 28.13 -45.45
C LEU A 79 14.52 28.28 -45.32
N SER A 80 15.17 28.93 -46.30
CA SER A 80 16.61 29.18 -46.28
C SER A 80 17.02 30.08 -45.11
N ALA A 81 16.22 31.12 -44.81
CA ALA A 81 16.46 32.01 -43.68
C ALA A 81 16.17 31.32 -42.32
N ALA A 82 15.21 30.40 -42.27
CA ALA A 82 14.95 29.57 -41.09
C ALA A 82 16.10 28.60 -40.82
N ALA A 83 16.64 27.96 -41.85
CA ALA A 83 17.84 27.12 -41.77
C ALA A 83 19.05 27.89 -41.21
N ALA A 84 19.32 29.09 -41.74
CA ALA A 84 20.41 29.93 -41.24
C ALA A 84 20.24 30.35 -39.77
N ARG A 85 19.00 30.62 -39.32
CA ARG A 85 18.71 30.92 -37.92
C ARG A 85 18.90 29.70 -37.00
N ALA A 86 18.49 28.52 -37.44
CA ALA A 86 18.71 27.27 -36.72
C ALA A 86 20.21 26.97 -36.58
N ALA A 87 20.99 27.15 -37.65
CA ALA A 87 22.45 27.05 -37.61
C ALA A 87 23.08 28.08 -36.65
N GLY A 88 22.58 29.32 -36.65
CA GLY A 88 22.98 30.34 -35.68
C GLY A 88 22.70 29.94 -34.24
N ALA A 89 21.53 29.35 -33.95
CA ALA A 89 21.18 28.85 -32.62
C ALA A 89 22.10 27.71 -32.16
N ALA A 90 22.44 26.78 -33.06
CA ALA A 90 23.42 25.73 -32.79
C ALA A 90 24.79 26.31 -32.42
N ALA A 91 25.28 27.30 -33.17
CA ALA A 91 26.55 27.97 -32.90
C ALA A 91 26.56 28.70 -31.55
N GLN A 92 25.46 29.40 -31.20
CA GLN A 92 25.38 30.07 -29.89
C GLN A 92 25.28 29.07 -28.73
N ALA A 93 24.59 27.94 -28.91
CA ALA A 93 24.59 26.87 -27.90
C ALA A 93 25.99 26.31 -27.66
N GLN A 94 26.80 26.12 -28.72
CA GLN A 94 28.21 25.74 -28.59
C GLN A 94 29.06 26.82 -27.92
N ALA A 95 28.82 28.09 -28.20
CA ALA A 95 29.51 29.20 -27.54
C ALA A 95 29.22 29.24 -26.03
N VAL A 96 27.96 28.97 -25.62
CA VAL A 96 27.58 28.83 -24.21
C VAL A 96 28.29 27.65 -23.53
N VAL A 97 28.39 26.51 -24.21
CA VAL A 97 29.18 25.36 -23.72
C VAL A 97 30.64 25.75 -23.51
N GLY A 98 31.25 26.41 -24.49
CA GLY A 98 32.63 26.89 -24.38
C GLY A 98 32.83 27.86 -23.21
N ALA A 99 31.89 28.78 -23.00
CA ALA A 99 31.92 29.71 -21.87
C ALA A 99 31.80 28.98 -20.52
N PHE A 100 30.95 27.96 -20.43
CA PHE A 100 30.78 27.15 -19.22
C PHE A 100 32.06 26.36 -18.89
N GLU A 101 32.64 25.66 -19.86
CA GLU A 101 33.86 24.86 -19.62
C GLU A 101 35.07 25.76 -19.29
N ALA A 102 35.19 26.91 -19.94
CA ALA A 102 36.22 27.90 -19.61
C ALA A 102 36.07 28.43 -18.17
N ALA A 103 34.84 28.71 -17.75
CA ALA A 103 34.56 29.16 -16.39
C ALA A 103 34.83 28.06 -15.37
N ARG A 104 34.40 26.82 -15.63
CA ARG A 104 34.64 25.67 -14.77
C ARG A 104 36.13 25.35 -14.59
N ALA A 105 36.94 25.55 -15.64
CA ALA A 105 38.38 25.39 -15.57
C ALA A 105 39.08 26.50 -14.77
N ALA A 106 38.50 27.72 -14.74
CA ALA A 106 39.08 28.87 -14.06
C ALA A 106 38.64 29.03 -12.60
N VAL A 107 37.44 28.53 -12.24
CA VAL A 107 36.91 28.55 -10.87
C VAL A 107 37.72 27.61 -9.97
N VAL A 108 37.96 28.04 -8.74
CA VAL A 108 38.68 27.26 -7.73
C VAL A 108 37.89 26.00 -7.38
N HIS A 109 38.60 24.87 -7.23
CA HIS A 109 37.92 23.63 -6.88
C HIS A 109 37.41 23.68 -5.42
N PRO A 110 36.18 23.23 -5.11
CA PRO A 110 35.61 23.29 -3.75
C PRO A 110 36.49 22.66 -2.65
N LEU A 111 37.24 21.59 -2.98
CA LEU A 111 38.18 20.96 -2.04
C LEU A 111 39.36 21.86 -1.65
N ALA A 112 39.81 22.76 -2.52
CA ALA A 112 40.87 23.72 -2.20
C ALA A 112 40.39 24.78 -1.21
N VAL A 113 39.14 25.27 -1.39
CA VAL A 113 38.48 26.19 -0.46
C VAL A 113 38.31 25.53 0.91
N ALA A 114 37.81 24.29 0.95
CA ALA A 114 37.65 23.53 2.19
C ALA A 114 38.99 23.26 2.91
N ALA A 115 40.06 22.96 2.16
CA ALA A 115 41.39 22.76 2.72
C ALA A 115 41.93 24.05 3.38
N ASN A 116 41.77 25.20 2.73
CA ASN A 116 42.13 26.50 3.29
C ASN A 116 41.37 26.79 4.60
N ARG A 117 40.04 26.59 4.62
CA ARG A 117 39.23 26.81 5.84
C ARG A 117 39.63 25.88 6.99
N ASN A 118 39.99 24.63 6.71
CA ASN A 118 40.47 23.70 7.74
C ASN A 118 41.81 24.15 8.33
N VAL A 119 42.75 24.58 7.48
CA VAL A 119 44.03 25.16 7.93
C VAL A 119 43.80 26.40 8.81
N PHE A 120 42.90 27.30 8.40
CA PHE A 120 42.54 28.47 9.20
C PHE A 120 42.05 28.08 10.60
N VAL A 121 41.09 27.15 10.70
CA VAL A 121 40.54 26.72 12.00
C VAL A 121 41.63 26.09 12.87
N GLN A 122 42.50 25.25 12.32
CA GLN A 122 43.61 24.66 13.06
C GLN A 122 44.59 25.71 13.60
N LEU A 123 44.91 26.73 12.80
CA LEU A 123 45.77 27.84 13.21
C LEU A 123 45.13 28.68 14.33
N VAL A 124 43.82 28.94 14.25
CA VAL A 124 43.06 29.67 15.28
C VAL A 124 43.02 28.87 16.59
N MET A 125 42.70 27.57 16.53
CA MET A 125 42.60 26.71 17.72
C MET A 125 43.94 26.55 18.46
N SER A 126 45.06 26.66 17.75
CA SER A 126 46.41 26.60 18.31
C SER A 126 47.00 27.98 18.70
N ASN A 127 46.27 29.08 18.50
CA ASN A 127 46.78 30.44 18.69
C ASN A 127 46.72 30.95 20.14
N LEU A 128 47.02 30.10 21.13
CA LEU A 128 46.86 30.44 22.57
C LEU A 128 47.70 31.67 23.00
N PHE A 129 48.87 31.85 22.40
CA PHE A 129 49.80 32.94 22.70
C PHE A 129 49.86 34.02 21.59
N GLY A 130 48.99 33.98 20.60
CA GLY A 130 49.00 34.93 19.48
C GLY A 130 50.09 34.71 18.42
N GLN A 131 50.93 33.68 18.57
CA GLN A 131 52.08 33.42 17.68
C GLN A 131 51.68 33.04 16.24
N ASN A 132 50.47 32.52 16.04
CA ASN A 132 49.98 32.13 14.71
C ASN A 132 49.33 33.28 13.94
N ALA A 133 49.29 34.51 14.48
CA ALA A 133 48.62 35.64 13.83
C ALA A 133 49.09 35.89 12.37
N PRO A 134 50.40 35.84 12.02
CA PRO A 134 50.83 35.97 10.63
C PRO A 134 50.35 34.83 9.71
N ALA A 135 50.31 33.59 10.23
CA ALA A 135 49.85 32.43 9.46
C ALA A 135 48.32 32.45 9.24
N ILE A 136 47.56 32.93 10.22
CA ILE A 136 46.11 33.16 10.10
C ILE A 136 45.85 34.22 9.01
N ALA A 137 46.59 35.34 9.03
CA ALA A 137 46.48 36.38 8.01
C ALA A 137 46.84 35.87 6.60
N ALA A 138 47.86 35.00 6.49
CA ALA A 138 48.22 34.37 5.22
C ALA A 138 47.11 33.41 4.71
N ALA A 139 46.50 32.62 5.61
CA ALA A 139 45.38 31.74 5.24
C ALA A 139 44.16 32.53 4.76
N GLU A 140 43.83 33.64 5.43
CA GLU A 140 42.79 34.57 4.98
C GLU A 140 43.14 35.24 3.64
N GLY A 141 44.40 35.64 3.42
CA GLY A 141 44.86 36.19 2.14
C GLY A 141 44.67 35.22 0.96
N VAL A 142 45.03 33.95 1.16
CA VAL A 142 44.81 32.88 0.15
C VAL A 142 43.32 32.67 -0.11
N TYR A 143 42.47 32.80 0.92
CA TYR A 143 41.01 32.70 0.75
C TYR A 143 40.45 33.86 -0.10
N GLU A 144 40.93 35.08 0.12
CA GLU A 144 40.56 36.25 -0.69
C GLU A 144 41.03 36.13 -2.15
N GLU A 145 42.20 35.52 -2.39
CA GLU A 145 42.66 35.20 -3.75
C GLU A 145 41.72 34.19 -4.43
N MET A 146 41.27 33.15 -3.70
CA MET A 146 40.29 32.20 -4.22
C MET A 146 38.95 32.87 -4.56
N TRP A 147 38.48 33.78 -3.70
CA TRP A 147 37.29 34.58 -3.96
C TRP A 147 37.44 35.42 -5.23
N ALA A 148 38.55 36.15 -5.38
CA ALA A 148 38.80 36.99 -6.54
C ALA A 148 38.87 36.18 -7.86
N ALA A 149 39.51 35.01 -7.84
CA ALA A 149 39.58 34.11 -8.99
C ALA A 149 38.18 33.61 -9.41
N ASP A 150 37.37 33.17 -8.46
CA ASP A 150 35.99 32.73 -8.70
C ASP A 150 35.13 33.85 -9.29
N VAL A 151 35.23 35.06 -8.74
CA VAL A 151 34.49 36.22 -9.24
C VAL A 151 34.88 36.54 -10.68
N ALA A 152 36.17 36.57 -10.99
CA ALA A 152 36.66 36.83 -12.34
C ALA A 152 36.15 35.78 -13.34
N ALA A 153 36.20 34.50 -12.97
CA ALA A 153 35.69 33.40 -13.80
C ALA A 153 34.18 33.52 -14.05
N MET A 154 33.39 33.83 -13.01
CA MET A 154 31.94 33.99 -13.14
C MET A 154 31.52 35.23 -13.91
N VAL A 155 32.27 36.33 -13.82
CA VAL A 155 32.07 37.52 -14.66
C VAL A 155 32.37 37.20 -16.13
N GLY A 156 33.45 36.46 -16.40
CA GLY A 156 33.78 35.97 -17.74
C GLY A 156 32.68 35.06 -18.31
N TYR A 157 32.19 34.13 -17.50
CA TYR A 157 31.06 33.25 -17.85
C TYR A 157 29.81 34.05 -18.25
N HIS A 158 29.39 34.97 -17.38
CA HIS A 158 28.22 35.81 -17.64
C HIS A 158 28.40 36.66 -18.90
N GLY A 159 29.56 37.27 -19.10
CA GLY A 159 29.88 38.03 -20.31
C GLY A 159 29.79 37.17 -21.57
N GLY A 160 30.39 35.97 -21.56
CA GLY A 160 30.37 35.04 -22.68
C GLY A 160 28.96 34.56 -23.03
N VAL A 161 28.19 34.14 -22.02
CA VAL A 161 26.80 33.69 -22.22
C VAL A 161 25.89 34.85 -22.66
N SER A 162 26.05 36.05 -22.09
CA SER A 162 25.26 37.22 -22.50
C SER A 162 25.55 37.60 -23.96
N ALA A 163 26.82 37.54 -24.38
CA ALA A 163 27.21 37.80 -25.76
C ALA A 163 26.60 36.75 -26.70
N ALA A 164 26.66 35.46 -26.35
CA ALA A 164 26.05 34.39 -27.15
C ALA A 164 24.53 34.56 -27.27
N ALA A 165 23.86 34.91 -26.17
CA ALA A 165 22.42 35.17 -26.17
C ALA A 165 22.03 36.39 -27.04
N ALA A 166 22.84 37.46 -27.02
CA ALA A 166 22.59 38.66 -27.81
C ALA A 166 22.68 38.42 -29.33
N GLN A 167 23.37 37.37 -29.78
CA GLN A 167 23.49 37.00 -31.20
C GLN A 167 22.31 36.16 -31.70
N LEU A 168 21.38 35.75 -30.83
CA LEU A 168 20.18 35.02 -31.24
C LEU A 168 19.16 35.99 -31.86
N ALA A 169 18.92 35.85 -33.16
CA ALA A 169 17.92 36.63 -33.88
C ALA A 169 16.49 36.25 -33.44
N SER A 170 15.60 37.24 -33.31
CA SER A 170 14.20 37.00 -32.99
C SER A 170 13.43 36.36 -34.15
N TRP A 171 12.53 35.42 -33.84
CA TRP A 171 11.65 34.79 -34.83
C TRP A 171 10.51 35.70 -35.30
N SER A 172 10.23 36.80 -34.58
CA SER A 172 9.12 37.72 -34.87
C SER A 172 9.20 38.36 -36.26
N GLY A 173 10.39 38.63 -36.79
CA GLY A 173 10.58 39.18 -38.14
C GLY A 173 10.58 38.14 -39.25
N SER A 174 10.64 36.85 -38.94
CA SER A 174 10.82 35.80 -39.94
C SER A 174 9.55 35.50 -40.75
N VAL A 175 8.36 35.76 -40.21
CA VAL A 175 7.07 35.35 -40.81
C VAL A 175 6.38 36.51 -41.53
N ALA A 176 6.88 37.74 -41.39
CA ALA A 176 6.31 38.95 -41.98
C ALA A 176 6.36 38.98 -43.53
N GLY A 177 7.17 38.11 -44.16
CA GLY A 177 7.32 38.03 -45.62
C GLY A 177 6.50 36.93 -46.31
N LEU A 178 5.68 36.16 -45.58
CA LEU A 178 4.87 35.08 -46.15
C LEU A 178 3.43 35.55 -46.44
N PRO A 179 2.96 35.50 -47.70
CA PRO A 179 1.59 35.88 -48.05
C PRO A 179 0.57 35.06 -47.24
N GLY A 180 -0.35 35.73 -46.55
CA GLY A 180 -1.42 35.08 -45.78
C GLY A 180 -1.10 34.69 -44.32
N LEU A 181 0.15 34.88 -43.84
CA LEU A 181 0.55 34.54 -42.47
C LEU A 181 0.93 35.73 -41.57
N SER A 182 0.85 36.97 -42.07
CA SER A 182 1.21 38.19 -41.32
C SER A 182 0.41 38.40 -40.01
N GLY A 183 -0.70 37.69 -39.80
CA GLY A 183 -1.53 37.76 -38.59
C GLY A 183 -1.26 36.68 -37.54
N LEU A 184 -0.43 35.66 -37.81
CA LEU A 184 -0.29 34.48 -36.94
C LEU A 184 0.82 34.63 -35.87
N VAL A 185 1.61 35.71 -35.90
CA VAL A 185 2.77 35.91 -34.99
C VAL A 185 2.50 36.90 -33.85
N GLY A 186 1.27 37.41 -33.73
CA GLY A 186 0.86 38.21 -32.57
C GLY A 186 0.52 37.40 -31.30
N GLY A 187 0.67 36.07 -31.32
CA GLY A 187 0.01 35.16 -30.38
C GLY A 187 0.91 34.32 -29.47
N VAL A 188 2.14 34.76 -29.14
CA VAL A 188 2.96 34.07 -28.13
C VAL A 188 3.35 35.04 -27.01
N SER A 189 2.33 35.62 -26.38
CA SER A 189 2.43 36.13 -25.02
C SER A 189 1.97 35.01 -24.10
N GLY A 190 2.84 34.59 -23.17
CA GLY A 190 2.61 33.44 -22.29
C GLY A 190 1.24 33.45 -21.60
N THR A 191 0.60 32.30 -21.61
CA THR A 191 -0.62 32.01 -20.86
C THR A 191 -0.32 31.99 -19.37
N GLY A 192 -0.90 32.96 -18.66
CA GLY A 192 -0.96 33.04 -17.20
C GLY A 192 -1.86 34.21 -16.84
N ALA A 193 -3.18 34.00 -16.95
CA ALA A 193 -4.17 35.00 -16.62
C ALA A 193 -4.19 35.27 -15.10
N ALA A 194 -3.81 36.49 -14.72
CA ALA A 194 -4.32 37.16 -13.54
C ALA A 194 -4.50 38.65 -13.90
N ALA A 195 -5.76 39.10 -13.80
CA ALA A 195 -6.29 40.47 -13.84
C ALA A 195 -5.48 41.55 -14.60
N GLY A 196 -6.06 42.04 -15.69
CA GLY A 196 -5.49 43.06 -16.56
C GLY A 196 -4.99 44.31 -15.84
N ALA A 197 -3.73 44.65 -16.12
CA ALA A 197 -3.27 46.02 -16.22
C ALA A 197 -2.97 46.28 -17.71
N PRO A 198 -3.41 47.41 -18.29
CA PRO A 198 -3.21 47.68 -19.70
C PRO A 198 -1.74 48.03 -19.95
N SER A 199 -1.02 47.19 -20.69
CA SER A 199 0.23 47.61 -21.33
C SER A 199 -0.10 48.37 -22.61
N ALA A 200 -0.71 49.55 -22.44
CA ALA A 200 -0.71 50.56 -23.48
C ALA A 200 0.67 51.19 -23.50
N GLN A 201 1.35 51.25 -24.66
CA GLN A 201 2.25 52.36 -24.92
C GLN A 201 1.39 53.63 -24.89
N ALA A 202 1.19 54.18 -23.69
CA ALA A 202 0.32 55.31 -23.47
C ALA A 202 0.94 56.55 -24.11
N ALA A 203 0.13 57.27 -24.89
CA ALA A 203 0.40 58.67 -25.17
C ALA A 203 0.73 59.38 -23.84
N SER A 204 1.69 60.29 -23.87
CA SER A 204 2.16 60.94 -22.65
C SER A 204 0.99 61.59 -21.90
N VAL A 205 0.82 61.19 -20.63
CA VAL A 205 -0.29 61.63 -19.77
C VAL A 205 -0.07 63.02 -19.18
N VAL A 206 1.05 63.64 -19.54
CA VAL A 206 1.42 64.99 -19.15
C VAL A 206 0.61 66.02 -19.97
N PRO A 207 0.08 67.10 -19.37
CA PRO A 207 -0.55 68.16 -20.15
C PRO A 207 0.41 68.78 -21.18
N ALA A 208 -0.06 69.13 -22.37
CA ALA A 208 0.73 69.71 -23.47
C ALA A 208 1.77 70.78 -23.07
N PRO A 209 1.48 71.78 -22.21
CA PRO A 209 2.47 72.81 -21.84
C PRO A 209 3.64 72.27 -21.01
N LEU A 210 3.55 71.07 -20.46
CA LEU A 210 4.56 70.45 -19.61
C LEU A 210 5.34 69.34 -20.35
N GLN A 211 5.04 69.11 -21.63
CA GLN A 211 5.69 68.09 -22.44
C GLN A 211 7.14 68.46 -22.78
N GLY A 212 8.04 67.48 -22.77
CA GLY A 212 9.46 67.64 -23.09
C GLY A 212 10.32 68.30 -22.00
N ILE A 213 9.72 68.82 -20.92
CA ILE A 213 10.45 69.36 -19.78
C ILE A 213 11.11 68.21 -19.02
N ASN A 214 12.44 68.10 -19.04
CA ASN A 214 13.20 67.11 -18.28
C ASN A 214 14.41 67.76 -17.59
N PHE A 215 14.78 67.23 -16.43
CA PHE A 215 15.94 67.65 -15.66
C PHE A 215 16.98 66.52 -15.61
N GLY A 216 17.97 66.58 -16.50
CA GLY A 216 19.03 65.59 -16.67
C GLY A 216 19.21 65.17 -18.13
N PHE A 217 20.18 64.29 -18.42
CA PHE A 217 20.59 63.96 -19.79
C PHE A 217 19.98 62.66 -20.30
N GLY A 218 19.74 62.57 -21.62
CA GLY A 218 19.32 61.33 -22.28
C GLY A 218 17.91 60.85 -21.94
N ASN A 219 17.05 61.75 -21.47
CA ASN A 219 15.65 61.43 -21.18
C ASN A 219 14.79 61.48 -22.46
N ILE A 220 13.87 60.52 -22.61
CA ILE A 220 12.89 60.43 -23.69
C ILE A 220 11.49 60.39 -23.06
N GLY A 221 10.73 61.48 -23.18
CA GLY A 221 9.44 61.68 -22.52
C GLY A 221 9.39 63.03 -21.78
N SER A 222 8.56 63.14 -20.75
CA SER A 222 8.26 64.40 -20.07
C SER A 222 8.33 64.31 -18.54
N LEU A 223 8.68 65.41 -17.88
CA LEU A 223 8.74 65.58 -16.43
C LEU A 223 9.67 64.59 -15.70
N ASN A 224 10.77 64.17 -16.32
CA ASN A 224 11.75 63.30 -15.68
C ASN A 224 12.80 64.09 -14.89
N LEU A 225 13.16 63.62 -13.69
CA LEU A 225 14.24 64.12 -12.85
C LEU A 225 15.32 63.02 -12.69
N GLY A 226 16.47 63.21 -13.32
CA GLY A 226 17.55 62.22 -13.43
C GLY A 226 17.92 61.98 -14.89
N SER A 227 18.74 60.96 -15.18
CA SER A 227 19.26 60.72 -16.54
C SER A 227 18.84 59.36 -17.12
N GLY A 228 18.75 59.28 -18.45
CA GLY A 228 18.52 58.03 -19.18
C GLY A 228 17.14 57.40 -18.98
N ASN A 229 16.11 58.20 -18.67
CA ASN A 229 14.75 57.70 -18.50
C ASN A 229 13.98 57.65 -19.84
N ILE A 230 13.19 56.61 -20.07
CA ILE A 230 12.26 56.45 -21.19
C ILE A 230 10.84 56.34 -20.64
N GLY A 231 9.99 57.34 -20.86
CA GLY A 231 8.66 57.48 -20.28
C GLY A 231 8.49 58.81 -19.54
N ASP A 232 7.39 58.97 -18.81
CA ASP A 232 7.03 60.24 -18.16
C ASP A 232 7.18 60.19 -16.64
N THR A 233 7.42 61.35 -16.01
CA THR A 233 7.31 61.58 -14.56
C THR A 233 8.18 60.68 -13.68
N ASN A 234 9.36 60.28 -14.16
CA ASN A 234 10.28 59.47 -13.37
C ASN A 234 11.21 60.34 -12.50
N ILE A 235 11.45 59.91 -11.26
CA ILE A 235 12.43 60.48 -10.34
C ILE A 235 13.52 59.42 -10.08
N GLY A 236 14.71 59.63 -10.61
CA GLY A 236 15.82 58.68 -10.61
C GLY A 236 16.37 58.48 -12.02
N SER A 237 17.26 57.50 -12.22
CA SER A 237 17.95 57.30 -13.50
C SER A 237 17.72 55.91 -14.10
N GLY A 238 17.77 55.82 -15.43
CA GLY A 238 17.74 54.55 -16.15
C GLY A 238 16.41 53.81 -16.09
N ASN A 239 15.28 54.51 -15.93
CA ASN A 239 13.96 53.89 -15.90
C ASN A 239 13.36 53.75 -17.31
N VAL A 240 12.63 52.67 -17.56
CA VAL A 240 11.83 52.42 -18.77
C VAL A 240 10.39 52.18 -18.35
N GLY A 241 9.51 53.15 -18.59
CA GLY A 241 8.15 53.24 -18.07
C GLY A 241 7.89 54.58 -17.39
N SER A 242 6.71 54.77 -16.80
CA SER A 242 6.29 56.06 -16.24
C SER A 242 6.05 56.00 -14.73
N PHE A 243 6.07 57.16 -14.07
CA PHE A 243 5.75 57.33 -12.64
C PHE A 243 6.66 56.54 -11.68
N ASN A 244 7.92 56.29 -12.03
CA ASN A 244 8.84 55.57 -11.15
C ASN A 244 9.58 56.52 -10.19
N LEU A 245 9.71 56.12 -8.92
CA LEU A 245 10.58 56.73 -7.92
C LEU A 245 11.70 55.76 -7.55
N GLY A 246 12.90 56.01 -8.07
CA GLY A 246 14.06 55.13 -7.95
C GLY A 246 14.74 54.93 -9.30
N SER A 247 15.76 54.07 -9.35
CA SER A 247 16.59 53.91 -10.55
C SER A 247 16.54 52.49 -11.11
N GLY A 248 16.72 52.35 -12.42
CA GLY A 248 16.84 51.06 -13.10
C GLY A 248 15.55 50.23 -13.16
N ASN A 249 14.37 50.88 -13.10
CA ASN A 249 13.09 50.17 -13.18
C ASN A 249 12.66 49.95 -14.64
N ILE A 250 12.06 48.80 -14.94
CA ILE A 250 11.41 48.47 -16.21
C ILE A 250 9.94 48.16 -15.91
N GLY A 251 9.03 49.04 -16.29
CA GLY A 251 7.63 49.06 -15.88
C GLY A 251 7.28 50.41 -15.23
N SER A 252 6.04 50.55 -14.78
CA SER A 252 5.48 51.82 -14.31
C SER A 252 5.07 51.79 -12.84
N THR A 253 5.03 52.97 -12.23
CA THR A 253 4.52 53.17 -10.85
C THR A 253 5.33 52.41 -9.79
N ASN A 254 6.63 52.22 -10.01
CA ASN A 254 7.50 51.55 -9.03
C ASN A 254 8.12 52.55 -8.05
N ILE A 255 8.20 52.19 -6.77
CA ILE A 255 8.92 52.92 -5.71
C ILE A 255 10.04 52.02 -5.20
N GLY A 256 11.29 52.42 -5.41
CA GLY A 256 12.50 51.62 -5.21
C GLY A 256 13.24 51.36 -6.52
N GLY A 257 14.31 50.58 -6.50
CA GLY A 257 15.20 50.41 -7.65
C GLY A 257 15.27 48.99 -8.21
N GLY A 258 15.60 48.86 -9.50
CA GLY A 258 15.88 47.58 -10.15
C GLY A 258 14.66 46.66 -10.29
N ASN A 259 13.45 47.21 -10.33
CA ASN A 259 12.24 46.41 -10.49
C ASN A 259 11.93 46.13 -11.98
N ARG A 260 11.38 44.96 -12.28
CA ARG A 260 10.82 44.62 -13.59
C ARG A 260 9.36 44.18 -13.47
N GLY A 261 8.45 45.07 -13.83
CA GLY A 261 7.00 44.96 -13.66
C GLY A 261 6.43 46.26 -13.09
N ASP A 262 5.14 46.25 -12.79
CA ASP A 262 4.39 47.45 -12.41
C ASP A 262 4.00 47.45 -10.92
N ILE A 263 3.91 48.65 -10.34
CA ILE A 263 3.31 48.89 -9.01
C ILE A 263 4.06 48.13 -7.91
N ASN A 264 5.39 48.11 -7.96
CA ASN A 264 6.22 47.52 -6.90
C ASN A 264 6.68 48.57 -5.89
N LEU A 265 6.62 48.25 -4.60
CA LEU A 265 7.18 49.02 -3.49
C LEU A 265 8.32 48.22 -2.86
N GLY A 266 9.55 48.63 -3.14
CA GLY A 266 10.79 47.95 -2.74
C GLY A 266 11.72 47.79 -3.95
N SER A 267 12.80 47.02 -3.79
CA SER A 267 13.84 46.91 -4.83
C SER A 267 14.02 45.48 -5.33
N GLY A 268 14.44 45.34 -6.59
CA GLY A 268 14.83 44.06 -7.18
C GLY A 268 13.68 43.07 -7.38
N ASN A 269 12.45 43.55 -7.55
CA ASN A 269 11.29 42.69 -7.80
C ASN A 269 11.14 42.37 -9.29
N VAL A 270 10.67 41.16 -9.61
CA VAL A 270 10.26 40.74 -10.95
C VAL A 270 8.81 40.25 -10.89
N GLY A 271 7.90 40.98 -11.54
CA GLY A 271 6.45 40.80 -11.44
C GLY A 271 5.77 42.08 -10.93
N ASN A 272 4.47 42.01 -10.68
CA ASN A 272 3.63 43.17 -10.39
C ASN A 272 3.14 43.18 -8.94
N PHE A 273 2.81 44.37 -8.41
CA PHE A 273 2.14 44.53 -7.11
C PHE A 273 2.90 43.91 -5.92
N ASN A 274 4.23 43.92 -5.92
CA ASN A 274 5.00 43.44 -4.78
C ASN A 274 5.30 44.55 -3.78
N VAL A 275 5.15 44.26 -2.49
CA VAL A 275 5.56 45.11 -1.37
C VAL A 275 6.66 44.38 -0.59
N GLY A 276 7.87 44.91 -0.65
CA GLY A 276 9.09 44.26 -0.18
C GLY A 276 10.12 44.14 -1.31
N SER A 277 11.25 43.48 -1.03
CA SER A 277 12.37 43.42 -1.98
C SER A 277 12.70 41.99 -2.40
N GLY A 278 13.26 41.86 -3.61
CA GLY A 278 13.78 40.59 -4.12
C GLY A 278 12.73 39.52 -4.39
N ASN A 279 11.49 39.91 -4.73
CA ASN A 279 10.44 38.96 -5.07
C ASN A 279 10.46 38.59 -6.56
N PHE A 280 10.27 37.31 -6.87
CA PHE A 280 10.05 36.80 -8.22
C PHE A 280 8.65 36.20 -8.32
N GLY A 281 7.71 36.95 -8.90
CA GLY A 281 6.28 36.66 -8.89
C GLY A 281 5.48 37.92 -8.56
N SER A 282 4.16 37.82 -8.44
CA SER A 282 3.28 38.98 -8.27
C SER A 282 2.50 38.95 -6.96
N GLN A 283 2.03 40.11 -6.50
CA GLN A 283 1.14 40.25 -5.34
C GLN A 283 1.74 39.72 -4.03
N ASN A 284 3.05 39.82 -3.85
CA ASN A 284 3.69 39.41 -2.60
C ASN A 284 3.78 40.58 -1.61
N LEU A 285 3.43 40.34 -0.35
CA LEU A 285 3.69 41.23 0.78
C LEU A 285 4.76 40.59 1.67
N GLY A 286 6.00 41.02 1.50
CA GLY A 286 7.19 40.45 2.12
C GLY A 286 8.37 40.46 1.15
N SER A 287 9.53 39.94 1.60
CA SER A 287 10.76 39.94 0.79
C SER A 287 11.24 38.54 0.47
N GLY A 288 11.93 38.39 -0.66
CA GLY A 288 12.61 37.15 -1.05
C GLY A 288 11.68 36.01 -1.44
N ASN A 289 10.46 36.29 -1.91
CA ASN A 289 9.52 35.24 -2.33
C ASN A 289 9.77 34.83 -3.80
N ILE A 290 9.65 33.54 -4.09
CA ILE A 290 9.58 32.98 -5.45
C ILE A 290 8.20 32.34 -5.62
N GLY A 291 7.35 32.95 -6.43
CA GLY A 291 5.93 32.65 -6.53
C GLY A 291 5.08 33.87 -6.22
N SER A 292 3.76 33.72 -6.28
CA SER A 292 2.81 34.82 -6.19
C SER A 292 1.93 34.74 -4.95
N THR A 293 1.23 35.84 -4.63
CA THR A 293 0.19 35.91 -3.59
C THR A 293 0.65 35.51 -2.19
N ASN A 294 1.95 35.68 -1.86
CA ASN A 294 2.48 35.33 -0.55
C ASN A 294 2.42 36.52 0.43
N LEU A 295 2.03 36.24 1.69
CA LEU A 295 2.10 37.15 2.82
C LEU A 295 3.16 36.66 3.80
N GLY A 296 4.33 37.28 3.80
CA GLY A 296 5.51 36.87 4.56
C GLY A 296 6.75 36.75 3.67
N GLY A 297 7.89 36.40 4.26
CA GLY A 297 9.18 36.40 3.56
C GLY A 297 9.74 35.02 3.25
N GLY A 298 10.55 34.92 2.20
CA GLY A 298 11.34 33.72 1.90
C GLY A 298 10.52 32.50 1.49
N ASN A 299 9.33 32.68 0.91
CA ASN A 299 8.51 31.57 0.46
C ASN A 299 8.89 31.15 -0.97
N ILE A 300 8.82 29.85 -1.27
CA ILE A 300 8.91 29.27 -2.61
C ILE A 300 7.60 28.55 -2.90
N GLY A 301 6.77 29.11 -3.76
CA GLY A 301 5.39 28.67 -4.01
C GLY A 301 4.40 29.83 -3.91
N ASN A 302 3.11 29.54 -4.02
CA ASN A 302 2.05 30.53 -4.11
C ASN A 302 1.10 30.50 -2.91
N THR A 303 0.46 31.64 -2.62
CA THR A 303 -0.64 31.74 -1.64
C THR A 303 -0.24 31.31 -0.22
N ASN A 304 1.02 31.51 0.16
CA ASN A 304 1.46 31.21 1.52
C ASN A 304 1.22 32.40 2.45
N VAL A 305 0.80 32.13 3.69
CA VAL A 305 0.72 33.10 4.78
C VAL A 305 1.69 32.66 5.87
N GLY A 306 2.73 33.45 6.10
CA GLY A 306 3.88 33.11 6.94
C GLY A 306 5.18 33.11 6.13
N SER A 307 6.27 32.72 6.77
CA SER A 307 7.62 32.81 6.20
C SER A 307 8.30 31.45 6.05
N GLY A 308 9.19 31.35 5.05
CA GLY A 308 10.03 30.18 4.83
C GLY A 308 9.28 28.93 4.38
N ASN A 309 8.11 29.06 3.76
CA ASN A 309 7.36 27.92 3.24
C ASN A 309 7.88 27.50 1.85
N ILE A 310 7.90 26.19 1.58
CA ILE A 310 8.21 25.58 0.28
C ILE A 310 7.00 24.75 -0.14
N GLY A 311 6.27 25.22 -1.16
CA GLY A 311 4.99 24.67 -1.61
C GLY A 311 3.89 25.73 -1.59
N ASP A 312 2.67 25.32 -1.92
CA ASP A 312 1.53 26.21 -2.10
C ASP A 312 0.54 26.16 -0.92
N THR A 313 -0.13 27.29 -0.67
CA THR A 313 -1.30 27.39 0.23
C THR A 313 -0.99 26.94 1.67
N ASN A 314 0.18 27.29 2.20
CA ASN A 314 0.51 27.03 3.60
C ASN A 314 0.16 28.23 4.49
N PHE A 315 -0.40 27.96 5.68
CA PHE A 315 -0.65 28.94 6.72
C PHE A 315 0.22 28.66 7.95
N GLY A 316 1.20 29.51 8.21
CA GLY A 316 2.23 29.39 9.25
C GLY A 316 3.64 29.36 8.65
N ASN A 317 4.64 29.00 9.46
CA ASN A 317 6.06 29.16 9.09
C ASN A 317 6.76 27.83 8.83
N GLY A 318 7.70 27.84 7.88
CA GLY A 318 8.64 26.73 7.67
C GLY A 318 7.97 25.42 7.24
N ASN A 319 6.85 25.47 6.53
CA ASN A 319 6.21 24.27 6.00
C ASN A 319 6.81 23.87 4.65
N GLY A 320 7.08 22.58 4.45
CA GLY A 320 7.42 21.98 3.16
C GLY A 320 6.26 21.11 2.67
N GLY A 321 5.82 21.27 1.42
CA GLY A 321 4.60 20.66 0.87
C GLY A 321 3.43 21.64 0.81
N ASN A 322 2.23 21.13 0.50
CA ASN A 322 1.07 21.99 0.21
C ASN A 322 -0.02 21.90 1.30
N PHE A 323 -0.84 22.94 1.42
CA PHE A 323 -2.05 22.94 2.26
C PHE A 323 -1.81 22.66 3.75
N ASN A 324 -0.66 23.05 4.30
CA ASN A 324 -0.40 22.88 5.73
C ASN A 324 -0.94 24.05 6.54
N PHE A 325 -1.53 23.76 7.70
CA PHE A 325 -1.92 24.76 8.70
C PHE A 325 -1.12 24.55 9.99
N GLY A 326 -0.32 25.54 10.38
CA GLY A 326 0.63 25.47 11.48
C GLY A 326 2.08 25.59 11.00
N SER A 327 3.06 25.11 11.76
CA SER A 327 4.48 25.40 11.46
C SER A 327 5.37 24.17 11.49
N GLY A 328 6.41 24.18 10.64
CA GLY A 328 7.42 23.13 10.58
C GLY A 328 6.90 21.78 10.06
N ASN A 329 5.79 21.77 9.30
CA ASN A 329 5.27 20.53 8.74
C ASN A 329 6.02 20.19 7.44
N SER A 330 6.32 18.91 7.22
CA SER A 330 6.94 18.38 6.01
C SER A 330 6.04 17.32 5.38
N GLY A 331 5.48 17.61 4.21
CA GLY A 331 4.40 16.86 3.55
C GLY A 331 3.16 17.74 3.37
N SER A 332 2.04 17.16 2.95
CA SER A 332 0.84 17.94 2.59
C SER A 332 -0.33 17.74 3.53
N SER A 333 -1.20 18.75 3.62
CA SER A 333 -2.47 18.70 4.35
C SER A 333 -2.33 18.41 5.85
N ASN A 334 -1.21 18.79 6.47
CA ASN A 334 -1.03 18.64 7.91
C ASN A 334 -1.63 19.84 8.67
N VAL A 335 -2.21 19.57 9.83
CA VAL A 335 -2.70 20.59 10.78
C VAL A 335 -1.95 20.43 12.10
N GLY A 336 -1.22 21.47 12.51
CA GLY A 336 -0.45 21.51 13.75
C GLY A 336 1.05 21.75 13.50
N PHE A 337 1.92 21.15 14.31
CA PHE A 337 3.33 21.53 14.34
C PHE A 337 4.25 20.34 14.17
N GLY A 338 5.30 20.49 13.34
CA GLY A 338 6.38 19.51 13.24
C GLY A 338 5.95 18.14 12.70
N ASN A 339 4.84 18.05 11.95
CA ASN A 339 4.39 16.78 11.40
C ASN A 339 5.17 16.43 10.12
N THR A 340 5.57 15.17 9.97
CA THR A 340 6.22 14.63 8.78
C THR A 340 5.34 13.57 8.12
N GLY A 341 5.02 13.73 6.84
CA GLY A 341 4.05 12.91 6.09
C GLY A 341 2.79 13.70 5.74
N ASN A 342 1.69 13.03 5.38
CA ASN A 342 0.49 13.69 4.86
C ASN A 342 -0.74 13.52 5.76
N GLY A 343 -1.57 14.56 5.85
CA GLY A 343 -2.89 14.49 6.48
C GLY A 343 -2.86 14.28 7.99
N ASN A 344 -1.79 14.66 8.68
CA ASN A 344 -1.68 14.52 10.13
C ASN A 344 -2.35 15.69 10.87
N PHE A 345 -2.96 15.41 12.02
CA PHE A 345 -3.50 16.41 12.95
C PHE A 345 -2.80 16.31 14.31
N GLY A 346 -2.10 17.38 14.72
CA GLY A 346 -1.45 17.48 16.04
C GLY A 346 0.03 17.82 15.96
N PHE A 347 0.85 17.20 16.80
CA PHE A 347 2.23 17.65 17.05
C PHE A 347 3.25 16.52 16.84
N GLY A 348 4.26 16.74 16.00
CA GLY A 348 5.41 15.84 15.88
C GLY A 348 5.06 14.43 15.37
N ASN A 349 3.98 14.27 14.62
CA ASN A 349 3.61 12.96 14.07
C ASN A 349 4.45 12.64 12.82
N THR A 350 4.89 11.40 12.70
CA THR A 350 5.64 10.86 11.56
C THR A 350 4.83 9.75 10.88
N GLY A 351 4.53 9.92 9.59
CA GLY A 351 3.69 9.04 8.77
C GLY A 351 2.42 9.75 8.30
N ASN A 352 1.38 9.02 7.91
CA ASN A 352 0.18 9.60 7.28
C ASN A 352 -1.08 9.42 8.13
N ASN A 353 -1.98 10.40 8.08
CA ASN A 353 -3.32 10.33 8.68
C ASN A 353 -3.34 10.07 10.20
N ASN A 354 -2.31 10.52 10.92
CA ASN A 354 -2.27 10.39 12.38
C ASN A 354 -3.00 11.55 13.06
N ILE A 355 -3.65 11.28 14.20
CA ILE A 355 -4.31 12.29 15.05
C ILE A 355 -3.73 12.17 16.47
N GLY A 356 -2.87 13.10 16.87
CA GLY A 356 -2.23 13.01 18.18
C GLY A 356 -0.89 13.73 18.32
N ILE A 357 -0.07 13.24 19.25
CA ILE A 357 1.25 13.81 19.55
C ILE A 357 2.32 12.74 19.45
N GLY A 358 3.36 12.95 18.64
CA GLY A 358 4.56 12.13 18.58
C GLY A 358 4.35 10.73 17.97
N LEU A 359 3.25 10.49 17.25
CA LEU A 359 2.94 9.18 16.66
C LEU A 359 3.93 8.84 15.55
N THR A 360 4.30 7.56 15.42
CA THR A 360 5.13 7.06 14.31
C THR A 360 4.43 5.90 13.62
N GLY A 361 4.06 6.05 12.34
CA GLY A 361 3.25 5.09 11.56
C GLY A 361 2.07 5.77 10.85
N ASN A 362 1.10 5.00 10.35
CA ASN A 362 -0.04 5.53 9.59
C ASN A 362 -1.38 5.28 10.30
N GLY A 363 -2.32 6.22 10.22
CA GLY A 363 -3.70 6.06 10.67
C GLY A 363 -3.87 5.92 12.19
N GLN A 364 -2.92 6.42 12.98
CA GLN A 364 -2.93 6.25 14.43
C GLN A 364 -3.67 7.38 15.14
N ILE A 365 -4.29 7.07 16.28
CA ILE A 365 -4.92 8.07 17.15
C ILE A 365 -4.38 7.89 18.58
N GLY A 366 -3.70 8.89 19.15
CA GLY A 366 -3.17 8.82 20.53
C GLY A 366 -1.87 9.60 20.80
N PHE A 367 -1.02 9.05 21.67
CA PHE A 367 0.28 9.61 22.07
C PHE A 367 1.44 8.66 21.72
N GLY A 368 2.50 9.22 21.15
CA GLY A 368 3.58 8.58 20.40
C GLY A 368 4.21 7.33 20.98
N ALA A 369 4.98 7.49 22.06
CA ALA A 369 5.68 6.39 22.72
C ALA A 369 4.73 5.28 23.22
N LEU A 370 3.44 5.58 23.25
CA LEU A 370 2.41 4.74 23.79
C LEU A 370 1.48 4.24 22.68
N ASN A 371 1.71 4.42 21.39
CA ASN A 371 0.82 3.80 20.39
C ASN A 371 1.63 3.61 19.11
N THR A 372 2.20 2.42 18.92
CA THR A 372 3.21 2.15 17.87
C THR A 372 2.69 1.17 16.81
N GLY A 373 3.07 1.38 15.56
CA GLY A 373 2.66 0.54 14.42
C GLY A 373 1.64 1.24 13.51
N SER A 374 0.60 0.57 13.04
CA SER A 374 -0.33 1.12 12.04
C SER A 374 -1.79 0.98 12.45
N ASN A 375 -2.62 1.98 12.16
CA ASN A 375 -4.08 1.95 12.34
C ASN A 375 -4.53 1.63 13.78
N ASN A 376 -3.70 1.93 14.78
CA ASN A 376 -4.05 1.69 16.18
C ASN A 376 -4.82 2.87 16.77
N ILE A 377 -5.89 2.59 17.51
CA ILE A 377 -6.73 3.58 18.19
C ILE A 377 -6.64 3.34 19.70
N GLY A 378 -6.16 4.35 20.45
CA GLY A 378 -6.07 4.30 21.91
C GLY A 378 -4.64 4.49 22.41
N LEU A 379 -4.27 3.83 23.52
CA LEU A 379 -2.97 3.98 24.17
C LEU A 379 -2.35 2.63 24.54
N PHE A 380 -1.05 2.62 24.69
CA PHE A 380 -0.15 1.48 24.87
C PHE A 380 -0.30 0.34 23.85
N ASN A 381 -0.85 0.56 22.64
CA ASN A 381 -0.95 -0.51 21.64
C ASN A 381 0.33 -0.64 20.80
N SER A 382 0.59 -1.85 20.30
CA SER A 382 1.68 -2.18 19.37
C SER A 382 1.19 -3.10 18.25
N GLY A 383 1.71 -2.94 17.04
CA GLY A 383 1.31 -3.74 15.87
C GLY A 383 0.27 -3.02 14.99
N SER A 384 -0.74 -3.72 14.48
CA SER A 384 -1.64 -3.17 13.45
C SER A 384 -3.14 -3.28 13.77
N GLY A 385 -3.89 -2.19 13.65
CA GLY A 385 -5.36 -2.21 13.68
C GLY A 385 -5.96 -2.49 15.06
N ASN A 386 -5.19 -2.30 16.14
CA ASN A 386 -5.68 -2.57 17.49
C ASN A 386 -6.51 -1.39 18.04
N VAL A 387 -7.57 -1.69 18.78
CA VAL A 387 -8.45 -0.68 19.40
C VAL A 387 -8.52 -0.91 20.92
N GLY A 388 -8.18 0.12 21.70
CA GLY A 388 -8.25 0.09 23.16
C GLY A 388 -6.88 0.32 23.81
N PHE A 389 -6.52 -0.52 24.79
CA PHE A 389 -5.33 -0.33 25.60
C PHE A 389 -4.41 -1.55 25.68
N PHE A 390 -3.09 -1.33 25.66
CA PHE A 390 -2.08 -2.38 25.90
C PHE A 390 -2.15 -3.59 24.95
N ASN A 391 -2.82 -3.47 23.80
CA ASN A 391 -2.93 -4.59 22.85
C ASN A 391 -1.66 -4.73 22.01
N SER A 392 -1.30 -5.96 21.67
CA SER A 392 -0.16 -6.28 20.79
C SER A 392 -0.55 -7.24 19.68
N GLY A 393 0.02 -7.06 18.48
CA GLY A 393 -0.29 -7.87 17.32
C GLY A 393 -1.30 -7.19 16.39
N THR A 394 -2.30 -7.90 15.89
CA THR A 394 -3.19 -7.40 14.82
C THR A 394 -4.67 -7.48 15.15
N VAL A 395 -5.41 -6.39 14.94
CA VAL A 395 -6.88 -6.33 14.97
C VAL A 395 -7.47 -6.78 16.31
N ASN A 396 -6.78 -6.52 17.42
CA ASN A 396 -7.31 -6.82 18.75
C ASN A 396 -8.16 -5.66 19.27
N VAL A 397 -9.26 -5.98 19.95
CA VAL A 397 -10.18 -4.99 20.53
C VAL A 397 -10.32 -5.22 22.03
N GLY A 398 -10.00 -4.21 22.84
CA GLY A 398 -10.15 -4.25 24.29
C GLY A 398 -8.85 -3.93 25.04
N PHE A 399 -8.51 -4.74 26.04
CA PHE A 399 -7.38 -4.48 26.94
C PHE A 399 -6.39 -5.65 26.98
N GLY A 400 -5.11 -5.36 26.75
CA GLY A 400 -4.03 -6.31 27.02
C GLY A 400 -4.06 -7.59 26.18
N ASN A 401 -4.74 -7.60 25.04
CA ASN A 401 -4.80 -8.77 24.17
C ASN A 401 -3.51 -8.89 23.33
N SER A 402 -3.10 -10.12 23.02
CA SER A 402 -1.92 -10.41 22.20
C SER A 402 -2.22 -11.41 21.08
N GLY A 403 -1.65 -11.19 19.90
CA GLY A 403 -1.87 -12.05 18.73
C GLY A 403 -2.85 -11.42 17.74
N VAL A 404 -3.84 -12.18 17.24
CA VAL A 404 -4.65 -11.81 16.08
C VAL A 404 -6.15 -11.86 16.38
N GLY A 405 -6.86 -10.74 16.23
CA GLY A 405 -8.33 -10.73 16.19
C GLY A 405 -9.02 -11.04 17.52
N ASN A 406 -8.34 -10.88 18.65
CA ASN A 406 -8.94 -11.17 19.96
C ASN A 406 -9.79 -10.00 20.44
N THR A 407 -10.90 -10.30 21.12
CA THR A 407 -11.83 -9.30 21.69
C THR A 407 -12.03 -9.53 23.19
N GLY A 408 -11.80 -8.50 24.01
CA GLY A 408 -12.01 -8.55 25.46
C GLY A 408 -10.75 -8.21 26.26
N PHE A 409 -10.41 -9.03 27.27
CA PHE A 409 -9.34 -8.73 28.22
C PHE A 409 -8.30 -9.86 28.28
N GLY A 410 -7.03 -9.52 28.07
CA GLY A 410 -5.90 -10.41 28.36
C GLY A 410 -5.88 -11.71 27.55
N ASN A 411 -6.56 -11.77 26.39
CA ASN A 411 -6.56 -12.97 25.55
C ASN A 411 -5.25 -13.05 24.75
N ALA A 412 -4.74 -14.28 24.56
CA ALA A 412 -3.52 -14.55 23.81
C ALA A 412 -3.76 -15.58 22.69
N GLY A 413 -3.25 -15.32 21.49
CA GLY A 413 -3.41 -16.21 20.33
C GLY A 413 -4.35 -15.62 19.30
N SER A 414 -5.34 -16.38 18.80
CA SER A 414 -6.14 -15.98 17.63
C SER A 414 -7.65 -16.08 17.87
N VAL A 415 -8.39 -15.01 17.54
CA VAL A 415 -9.87 -14.99 17.50
C VAL A 415 -10.53 -15.44 18.81
N ASN A 416 -9.89 -15.17 19.96
CA ASN A 416 -10.47 -15.46 21.26
C ASN A 416 -11.37 -14.31 21.72
N THR A 417 -12.50 -14.64 22.37
CA THR A 417 -13.45 -13.66 22.92
C THR A 417 -13.66 -13.88 24.41
N GLY A 418 -13.54 -12.82 25.21
CA GLY A 418 -13.78 -12.86 26.66
C GLY A 418 -12.54 -12.53 27.48
N PHE A 419 -12.20 -13.35 28.47
CA PHE A 419 -11.18 -13.03 29.48
C PHE A 419 -10.09 -14.10 29.58
N TRP A 420 -8.83 -13.72 29.39
CA TRP A 420 -7.67 -14.58 29.67
C TRP A 420 -7.67 -15.93 28.93
N ASN A 421 -8.28 -15.99 27.74
CA ASN A 421 -8.24 -17.18 26.92
C ASN A 421 -6.90 -17.25 26.16
N GLY A 422 -6.31 -18.45 26.10
CA GLY A 422 -5.10 -18.76 25.35
C GLY A 422 -5.36 -19.74 24.20
N GLY A 423 -4.74 -19.53 23.04
CA GLY A 423 -4.87 -20.42 21.88
C GLY A 423 -5.78 -19.83 20.80
N SER A 424 -6.72 -20.60 20.26
CA SER A 424 -7.52 -20.20 19.09
C SER A 424 -9.02 -20.33 19.31
N THR A 425 -9.80 -19.37 18.83
CA THR A 425 -11.27 -19.45 18.70
C THR A 425 -12.00 -19.82 20.00
N ASN A 426 -11.42 -19.51 21.16
CA ASN A 426 -12.04 -19.78 22.45
C ASN A 426 -12.98 -18.64 22.84
N THR A 427 -14.13 -18.99 23.44
CA THR A 427 -15.10 -18.03 23.96
C THR A 427 -15.39 -18.30 25.44
N GLY A 428 -15.37 -17.25 26.27
CA GLY A 428 -15.61 -17.34 27.71
C GLY A 428 -14.39 -16.89 28.52
N ALA A 429 -13.94 -17.66 29.51
CA ALA A 429 -12.74 -17.26 30.27
C ALA A 429 -11.80 -18.39 30.68
N VAL A 430 -10.49 -18.07 30.70
CA VAL A 430 -9.42 -18.94 31.18
C VAL A 430 -9.36 -20.28 30.43
N ASN A 431 -9.79 -20.28 29.16
CA ASN A 431 -9.69 -21.47 28.31
C ASN A 431 -8.33 -21.53 27.62
N ALA A 432 -7.79 -22.73 27.42
CA ALA A 432 -6.53 -22.98 26.72
C ALA A 432 -6.71 -24.01 25.60
N GLY A 433 -6.12 -23.75 24.42
CA GLY A 433 -6.22 -24.65 23.26
C GLY A 433 -7.15 -24.09 22.19
N ALA A 434 -7.97 -24.91 21.52
CA ALA A 434 -8.74 -24.46 20.36
C ALA A 434 -10.25 -24.73 20.42
N GLY A 435 -11.07 -23.72 20.16
CA GLY A 435 -12.51 -23.88 19.94
C GLY A 435 -13.32 -24.23 21.18
N ASN A 436 -12.82 -23.87 22.37
CA ASN A 436 -13.53 -24.11 23.62
C ASN A 436 -14.59 -23.02 23.90
N PHE A 437 -15.72 -23.41 24.46
CA PHE A 437 -16.80 -22.50 24.86
C PHE A 437 -17.13 -22.70 26.34
N GLY A 438 -16.78 -21.74 27.20
CA GLY A 438 -17.02 -21.87 28.63
C GLY A 438 -15.91 -21.33 29.50
N PHE A 439 -15.58 -22.05 30.57
CA PHE A 439 -14.65 -21.59 31.61
C PHE A 439 -13.65 -22.66 32.03
N PHE A 440 -12.37 -22.31 32.10
CA PHE A 440 -11.31 -23.20 32.58
C PHE A 440 -11.18 -24.51 31.77
N ASP A 441 -11.55 -24.51 30.50
CA ASP A 441 -11.40 -25.67 29.62
C ASP A 441 -9.99 -25.70 29.00
N SER A 442 -9.39 -26.88 28.89
CA SER A 442 -8.08 -27.10 28.25
C SER A 442 -8.17 -28.15 27.14
N GLY A 443 -7.46 -27.92 26.03
CA GLY A 443 -7.53 -28.79 24.85
C GLY A 443 -8.47 -28.22 23.80
N ASN A 444 -9.23 -29.07 23.09
CA ASN A 444 -9.96 -28.65 21.89
C ASN A 444 -11.46 -28.95 21.96
N PHE A 445 -12.28 -28.04 21.43
CA PHE A 445 -13.72 -28.22 21.21
C PHE A 445 -14.52 -28.59 22.47
N ASN A 446 -14.04 -28.23 23.65
CA ASN A 446 -14.78 -28.49 24.88
C ASN A 446 -15.84 -27.41 25.11
N ALA A 447 -16.98 -27.79 25.69
CA ALA A 447 -18.04 -26.85 26.04
C ALA A 447 -18.51 -27.04 27.48
N GLY A 448 -18.43 -25.99 28.30
CA GLY A 448 -18.91 -26.00 29.68
C GLY A 448 -17.87 -25.47 30.66
N SER A 449 -17.41 -26.31 31.60
CA SER A 449 -16.36 -25.88 32.53
C SER A 449 -15.43 -27.00 33.00
N PHE A 450 -14.17 -26.65 33.21
CA PHE A 450 -13.14 -27.54 33.77
C PHE A 450 -12.90 -28.83 32.95
N ASN A 451 -13.21 -28.84 31.67
CA ASN A 451 -12.95 -30.00 30.82
C ASN A 451 -11.51 -29.98 30.28
N ALA A 452 -10.89 -31.15 30.13
CA ALA A 452 -9.55 -31.32 29.60
C ALA A 452 -9.51 -32.37 28.48
N GLY A 453 -8.91 -32.07 27.34
CA GLY A 453 -8.83 -32.98 26.19
C GLY A 453 -9.70 -32.51 25.04
N ASN A 454 -10.45 -33.41 24.37
CA ASN A 454 -11.12 -33.10 23.11
C ASN A 454 -12.63 -33.35 23.15
N SER A 455 -13.44 -32.39 22.70
CA SER A 455 -14.87 -32.56 22.44
C SER A 455 -15.67 -33.00 23.65
N ASN A 456 -15.25 -32.59 24.86
CA ASN A 456 -15.98 -32.89 26.08
C ASN A 456 -17.01 -31.81 26.37
N THR A 457 -18.17 -32.19 26.91
CA THR A 457 -19.25 -31.24 27.23
C THR A 457 -19.71 -31.34 28.68
N SER A 458 -20.21 -30.24 29.23
CA SER A 458 -20.67 -30.06 30.61
C SER A 458 -19.50 -29.83 31.58
N PHE A 459 -19.24 -30.68 32.57
CA PHE A 459 -18.37 -30.30 33.69
C PHE A 459 -17.30 -31.33 34.04
N GLY A 460 -16.05 -30.89 34.11
CA GLY A 460 -14.98 -31.65 34.77
C GLY A 460 -14.57 -32.94 34.07
N ASN A 461 -14.81 -33.08 32.77
CA ASN A 461 -14.47 -34.30 32.03
C ASN A 461 -13.02 -34.25 31.49
N SER A 462 -12.35 -35.41 31.40
CA SER A 462 -11.00 -35.55 30.85
C SER A 462 -10.92 -36.64 29.78
N GLY A 463 -10.15 -36.43 28.71
CA GLY A 463 -10.03 -37.37 27.59
C GLY A 463 -10.83 -36.92 26.36
N ASN A 464 -11.45 -37.83 25.61
CA ASN A 464 -12.13 -37.49 24.36
C ASN A 464 -13.63 -37.84 24.34
N VAL A 465 -14.45 -36.93 23.82
CA VAL A 465 -15.87 -37.16 23.50
C VAL A 465 -16.70 -37.59 24.74
N ASN A 466 -16.42 -37.01 25.90
CA ASN A 466 -17.18 -37.29 27.11
C ASN A 466 -18.29 -36.26 27.34
N THR A 467 -19.45 -36.71 27.80
CA THR A 467 -20.58 -35.85 28.17
C THR A 467 -21.09 -36.14 29.58
N GLY A 468 -21.46 -35.08 30.30
CA GLY A 468 -21.91 -35.16 31.69
C GLY A 468 -20.87 -34.65 32.67
N PHE A 469 -20.67 -35.35 33.77
CA PHE A 469 -19.90 -34.85 34.92
C PHE A 469 -18.77 -35.80 35.30
N PHE A 470 -17.55 -35.27 35.39
CA PHE A 470 -16.40 -35.98 35.97
C PHE A 470 -16.02 -37.31 35.29
N ASN A 471 -16.27 -37.45 33.97
CA ASN A 471 -15.84 -38.64 33.24
C ASN A 471 -14.37 -38.53 32.80
N ALA A 472 -13.67 -39.65 32.73
CA ALA A 472 -12.27 -39.76 32.30
C ALA A 472 -12.09 -40.88 31.26
N GLY A 473 -11.34 -40.65 30.19
CA GLY A 473 -11.14 -41.63 29.10
C GLY A 473 -11.91 -41.24 27.85
N ASP A 474 -12.36 -42.21 27.05
CA ASP A 474 -12.96 -41.92 25.74
C ASP A 474 -14.43 -42.34 25.63
N ILE A 475 -15.27 -41.49 25.04
CA ILE A 475 -16.67 -41.79 24.66
C ILE A 475 -17.52 -42.20 25.87
N ASN A 476 -17.43 -41.46 26.98
CA ASN A 476 -18.26 -41.71 28.15
C ASN A 476 -19.45 -40.74 28.27
N SER A 477 -20.57 -41.22 28.78
CA SER A 477 -21.76 -40.43 29.08
C SER A 477 -22.27 -40.68 30.49
N GLY A 478 -22.56 -39.62 31.24
CA GLY A 478 -23.14 -39.73 32.59
C GLY A 478 -22.24 -39.13 33.66
N PHE A 479 -22.09 -39.81 34.79
CA PHE A 479 -21.38 -39.29 35.96
C PHE A 479 -20.24 -40.20 36.41
N GLY A 480 -19.03 -39.67 36.48
CA GLY A 480 -17.90 -40.31 37.15
C GLY A 480 -17.39 -41.58 36.49
N ASN A 481 -17.62 -41.79 35.18
CA ASN A 481 -17.10 -42.96 34.48
C ASN A 481 -15.62 -42.80 34.12
N ALA A 482 -14.83 -43.85 34.26
CA ALA A 482 -13.45 -43.96 33.83
C ALA A 482 -13.31 -45.13 32.83
N GLY A 483 -12.39 -45.00 31.87
CA GLY A 483 -12.19 -45.99 30.80
C GLY A 483 -12.93 -45.58 29.52
N ASP A 484 -13.19 -46.54 28.64
CA ASP A 484 -13.70 -46.25 27.28
C ASP A 484 -15.12 -46.78 27.05
N VAL A 485 -15.94 -45.99 26.36
CA VAL A 485 -17.29 -46.38 25.89
C VAL A 485 -18.24 -46.76 27.03
N ASN A 486 -18.32 -45.94 28.08
CA ASN A 486 -19.25 -46.18 29.19
C ASN A 486 -20.45 -45.25 29.19
N THR A 487 -21.60 -45.75 29.63
CA THR A 487 -22.78 -44.93 29.94
C THR A 487 -23.33 -45.24 31.32
N GLY A 488 -23.69 -44.20 32.07
CA GLY A 488 -24.28 -44.31 33.41
C GLY A 488 -23.40 -43.74 34.53
N PHE A 489 -23.25 -44.45 35.64
CA PHE A 489 -22.70 -43.91 36.89
C PHE A 489 -21.49 -44.72 37.42
N ALA A 490 -20.34 -44.08 37.57
CA ALA A 490 -19.16 -44.62 38.25
C ALA A 490 -18.64 -45.98 37.72
N ASN A 491 -18.71 -46.20 36.40
CA ASN A 491 -18.03 -47.35 35.78
C ASN A 491 -16.54 -47.06 35.63
N ALA A 492 -15.66 -48.04 35.82
CA ALA A 492 -14.19 -47.88 35.72
C ALA A 492 -13.53 -48.79 34.68
N GLY A 493 -14.28 -49.72 34.08
CA GLY A 493 -13.80 -50.57 32.97
C GLY A 493 -14.27 -50.07 31.61
N ASN A 494 -14.24 -50.93 30.58
CA ASN A 494 -14.52 -50.54 29.20
C ASN A 494 -15.84 -51.14 28.66
N THR A 495 -16.57 -50.38 27.85
CA THR A 495 -17.80 -50.81 27.17
C THR A 495 -18.87 -51.25 28.16
N ASN A 496 -19.26 -50.37 29.08
CA ASN A 496 -20.26 -50.67 30.10
C ASN A 496 -21.50 -49.77 30.00
N THR A 497 -22.65 -50.31 30.39
CA THR A 497 -23.89 -49.55 30.63
C THR A 497 -24.44 -49.87 32.03
N GLY A 498 -24.88 -48.87 32.77
CA GLY A 498 -25.37 -49.02 34.16
C GLY A 498 -24.44 -48.35 35.18
N GLY A 499 -24.04 -49.01 36.28
CA GLY A 499 -23.16 -48.35 37.24
C GLY A 499 -22.27 -49.20 38.13
N PHE A 500 -21.17 -48.61 38.62
CA PHE A 500 -20.17 -49.28 39.48
C PHE A 500 -19.54 -50.54 38.85
N ASN A 501 -19.43 -50.61 37.52
CA ASN A 501 -18.78 -51.74 36.85
C ASN A 501 -17.27 -51.49 36.68
N GLY A 502 -16.43 -52.35 37.24
CA GLY A 502 -14.97 -52.33 37.07
C GLY A 502 -14.44 -53.21 35.92
N GLY A 503 -15.25 -54.14 35.43
CA GLY A 503 -14.89 -55.03 34.32
C GLY A 503 -15.19 -54.45 32.93
N ALA A 504 -14.99 -55.25 31.87
CA ALA A 504 -15.34 -54.89 30.50
C ALA A 504 -16.59 -55.62 29.97
N LEU A 505 -17.31 -55.01 29.03
CA LEU A 505 -18.52 -55.55 28.37
C LEU A 505 -19.67 -55.84 29.36
N ASN A 506 -19.97 -54.92 30.26
CA ASN A 506 -21.02 -55.10 31.28
C ASN A 506 -22.30 -54.30 31.00
N THR A 507 -23.43 -54.90 31.36
CA THR A 507 -24.73 -54.24 31.46
C THR A 507 -25.29 -54.40 32.88
N GLY A 508 -25.64 -53.33 33.58
CA GLY A 508 -26.20 -53.38 34.94
C GLY A 508 -25.30 -52.76 36.01
N PHE A 509 -25.32 -53.31 37.24
CA PHE A 509 -24.60 -52.74 38.38
C PHE A 509 -23.57 -53.69 39.03
N PHE A 510 -22.45 -53.12 39.51
CA PHE A 510 -21.46 -53.79 40.38
C PHE A 510 -20.69 -54.98 39.76
N SER A 511 -20.49 -55.03 38.44
CA SER A 511 -19.69 -56.08 37.80
C SER A 511 -18.20 -55.75 37.74
N ALA A 512 -17.37 -56.58 38.38
CA ALA A 512 -15.92 -56.41 38.45
C ALA A 512 -15.11 -57.27 37.45
N ILE A 513 -15.77 -58.12 36.64
CA ILE A 513 -15.11 -59.07 35.72
C ILE A 513 -15.36 -58.71 34.25
N ALA A 514 -14.42 -59.06 33.37
CA ALA A 514 -14.58 -58.93 31.92
C ALA A 514 -15.32 -60.15 31.36
N HIS A 515 -16.40 -59.93 30.60
CA HIS A 515 -17.20 -61.01 30.02
C HIS A 515 -16.70 -61.42 28.62
N PRO A 516 -16.47 -62.73 28.35
CA PRO A 516 -16.11 -63.22 27.02
C PRO A 516 -17.35 -63.49 26.15
N GLY A 517 -17.50 -62.81 25.01
CA GLY A 517 -18.54 -63.11 24.01
C GLY A 517 -19.91 -62.44 24.23
N PRO A 518 -20.91 -62.66 23.34
CA PRO A 518 -21.92 -61.65 22.94
C PRO A 518 -23.02 -61.26 23.94
N ASN A 519 -23.61 -60.11 23.63
CA ASN A 519 -24.63 -59.35 24.36
C ASN A 519 -25.82 -60.18 24.86
N SER A 520 -26.25 -59.90 26.10
CA SER A 520 -27.48 -60.38 26.70
C SER A 520 -28.59 -59.33 26.57
N GLY A 521 -29.81 -59.73 26.16
CA GLY A 521 -30.92 -58.78 26.02
C GLY A 521 -32.07 -59.24 25.13
N PHE A 522 -32.83 -58.29 24.60
CA PHE A 522 -33.99 -58.52 23.74
C PHE A 522 -33.68 -58.15 22.27
N PHE A 523 -34.07 -59.00 21.31
CA PHE A 523 -34.05 -58.79 19.86
C PHE A 523 -32.67 -58.61 19.18
N ASN A 524 -31.66 -59.35 19.63
CA ASN A 524 -30.32 -59.34 19.02
C ASN A 524 -30.28 -60.07 17.64
N VAL A 525 -29.42 -59.64 16.70
CA VAL A 525 -29.14 -60.33 15.40
C VAL A 525 -27.68 -60.83 15.35
N GLY A 526 -27.37 -61.87 14.57
CA GLY A 526 -26.01 -62.44 14.45
C GLY A 526 -25.74 -63.74 15.22
N THR A 527 -24.46 -64.06 15.47
CA THR A 527 -23.98 -65.31 16.07
C THR A 527 -23.65 -65.16 17.56
N GLY A 528 -24.03 -66.15 18.39
CA GLY A 528 -23.61 -66.29 19.80
C GLY A 528 -24.39 -65.47 20.84
N ASN A 529 -25.61 -64.99 20.52
CA ASN A 529 -26.41 -64.14 21.40
C ASN A 529 -27.12 -64.92 22.53
N SER A 530 -27.48 -64.23 23.63
CA SER A 530 -28.36 -64.79 24.68
C SER A 530 -29.58 -63.89 24.98
N GLY A 531 -30.75 -64.47 25.28
CA GLY A 531 -31.94 -63.72 25.72
C GLY A 531 -33.23 -64.05 24.97
N PHE A 532 -33.98 -63.03 24.49
CA PHE A 532 -35.27 -63.22 23.82
C PHE A 532 -35.31 -62.58 22.43
N GLY A 533 -35.80 -63.28 21.40
CA GLY A 533 -36.19 -62.72 20.10
C GLY A 533 -35.07 -62.60 19.05
N GLN A 534 -34.12 -63.53 19.00
CA GLN A 534 -32.99 -63.52 18.06
C GLN A 534 -33.40 -63.99 16.64
N ASN A 535 -33.75 -63.09 15.72
CA ASN A 535 -34.28 -63.46 14.38
C ASN A 535 -33.30 -63.12 13.23
N ASP A 536 -32.22 -63.90 13.08
CA ASP A 536 -31.30 -63.87 11.92
C ASP A 536 -31.22 -65.25 11.22
N PRO A 537 -31.66 -65.41 9.95
CA PRO A 537 -31.56 -66.66 9.19
C PRO A 537 -30.13 -67.17 8.92
N ASN A 538 -29.12 -66.30 9.01
CA ASN A 538 -27.71 -66.66 8.81
C ASN A 538 -26.93 -66.74 10.13
N GLY A 539 -27.57 -66.44 11.26
CA GLY A 539 -26.95 -66.45 12.58
C GLY A 539 -26.72 -67.87 13.11
N SER A 540 -25.75 -68.02 14.01
CA SER A 540 -25.45 -69.32 14.62
C SER A 540 -25.15 -69.28 16.11
N GLY A 541 -25.37 -70.39 16.82
CA GLY A 541 -24.96 -70.51 18.22
C GLY A 541 -25.71 -69.62 19.21
N ASN A 542 -26.92 -69.15 18.89
CA ASN A 542 -27.73 -68.32 19.80
C ASN A 542 -28.39 -69.18 20.89
N SER A 543 -28.62 -68.62 22.08
CA SER A 543 -29.27 -69.28 23.22
C SER A 543 -30.45 -68.47 23.76
N GLY A 544 -31.58 -69.11 24.08
CA GLY A 544 -32.72 -68.41 24.71
C GLY A 544 -34.09 -68.72 24.10
N ILE A 545 -34.93 -67.71 23.92
CA ILE A 545 -36.33 -67.88 23.48
C ILE A 545 -36.54 -67.13 22.15
N GLN A 546 -37.10 -67.81 21.13
CA GLN A 546 -37.33 -67.28 19.78
C GLN A 546 -36.04 -66.94 19.03
N ASN A 547 -35.26 -67.97 18.69
CA ASN A 547 -34.09 -67.87 17.83
C ASN A 547 -34.42 -68.27 16.38
N SER A 548 -33.70 -67.73 15.39
CA SER A 548 -33.62 -68.26 14.03
C SER A 548 -32.16 -68.44 13.59
N GLY A 549 -31.92 -69.24 12.56
CA GLY A 549 -30.57 -69.61 12.11
C GLY A 549 -30.19 -71.05 12.49
N PHE A 550 -28.90 -71.35 12.60
CA PHE A 550 -28.36 -72.72 12.74
C PHE A 550 -27.53 -72.93 14.01
N GLY A 551 -27.53 -74.13 14.59
CA GLY A 551 -26.81 -74.41 15.84
C GLY A 551 -27.30 -73.60 17.06
N ASN A 552 -28.55 -73.13 17.04
CA ASN A 552 -29.15 -72.43 18.19
C ASN A 552 -29.57 -73.42 19.29
N SER A 553 -29.68 -72.92 20.52
CA SER A 553 -30.17 -73.65 21.69
C SER A 553 -31.33 -72.91 22.37
N GLY A 554 -32.35 -73.61 22.87
CA GLY A 554 -33.38 -72.96 23.70
C GLY A 554 -34.82 -73.37 23.42
N TYR A 555 -35.78 -72.48 23.67
CA TYR A 555 -37.20 -72.86 23.72
C TYR A 555 -37.91 -72.82 22.37
N VAL A 556 -37.69 -71.79 21.55
CA VAL A 556 -38.27 -71.67 20.20
C VAL A 556 -37.15 -71.38 19.24
N ASN A 557 -36.88 -72.25 18.26
CA ASN A 557 -35.84 -72.06 17.26
C ASN A 557 -36.36 -72.28 15.83
N THR A 558 -35.88 -71.50 14.85
CA THR A 558 -36.25 -71.62 13.42
C THR A 558 -35.02 -71.73 12.53
N SER A 559 -34.78 -72.91 11.96
CA SER A 559 -33.71 -73.21 10.99
C SER A 559 -34.17 -72.90 9.56
N THR A 560 -33.32 -72.25 8.77
CA THR A 560 -33.74 -71.65 7.49
C THR A 560 -33.10 -72.25 6.25
N THR A 561 -31.82 -72.69 6.23
CA THR A 561 -31.20 -73.33 5.03
C THR A 561 -29.79 -73.92 5.30
N SER A 562 -29.59 -75.25 5.40
CA SER A 562 -28.27 -75.94 5.22
C SER A 562 -28.36 -77.44 5.57
N ILE A 563 -27.61 -78.29 4.85
CA ILE A 563 -27.50 -79.75 5.07
C ILE A 563 -26.65 -80.09 6.33
N PHE A 564 -26.02 -79.10 6.97
CA PHE A 564 -25.17 -79.29 8.16
C PHE A 564 -25.50 -78.27 9.28
N GLY A 565 -25.91 -78.77 10.45
CA GLY A 565 -25.93 -78.05 11.74
C GLY A 565 -27.27 -77.49 12.24
N GLY A 566 -28.28 -78.32 12.56
CA GLY A 566 -29.56 -77.78 13.04
C GLY A 566 -29.60 -77.33 14.50
N ASN A 567 -30.77 -76.81 14.91
CA ASN A 567 -30.99 -76.24 16.24
C ASN A 567 -31.28 -77.33 17.28
N SER A 568 -31.13 -76.98 18.55
CA SER A 568 -31.47 -77.84 19.68
C SER A 568 -32.41 -77.17 20.66
N GLY A 569 -33.46 -77.85 21.10
CA GLY A 569 -34.44 -77.15 21.92
C GLY A 569 -35.76 -77.84 22.17
N ALA A 570 -36.71 -77.04 22.64
CA ALA A 570 -38.06 -77.49 22.95
C ALA A 570 -39.00 -77.44 21.74
N LEU A 571 -39.00 -76.33 20.99
CA LEU A 571 -39.86 -76.08 19.83
C LEU A 571 -38.99 -75.62 18.64
N ASP A 572 -38.52 -76.56 17.85
CA ASP A 572 -37.64 -76.28 16.72
C ASP A 572 -38.38 -76.43 15.38
N THR A 573 -38.23 -75.47 14.48
CA THR A 573 -38.76 -75.55 13.10
C THR A 573 -37.62 -75.47 12.10
N GLY A 574 -37.75 -76.06 10.92
CA GLY A 574 -36.71 -76.04 9.88
C GLY A 574 -35.87 -77.32 9.76
N TYR A 575 -34.66 -77.18 9.24
CA TYR A 575 -33.80 -78.29 8.80
C TYR A 575 -32.81 -78.74 9.89
N GLY A 576 -32.65 -80.06 10.07
CA GLY A 576 -31.53 -80.65 10.84
C GLY A 576 -31.64 -80.58 12.37
N ASN A 577 -32.82 -80.26 12.91
CA ASN A 577 -33.02 -79.94 14.34
C ASN A 577 -33.01 -81.18 15.24
N ALA A 578 -32.59 -81.01 16.50
CA ALA A 578 -32.49 -82.04 17.54
C ALA A 578 -33.18 -81.61 18.85
N GLY A 579 -34.36 -82.15 19.19
CA GLY A 579 -35.15 -81.55 20.27
C GLY A 579 -36.43 -82.29 20.68
N PHE A 580 -37.25 -81.64 21.50
CA PHE A 580 -38.52 -82.20 21.98
C PHE A 580 -39.60 -82.18 20.91
N TYR A 581 -39.94 -81.00 20.38
CA TYR A 581 -40.90 -80.82 19.29
C TYR A 581 -40.22 -80.19 18.08
N ASN A 582 -40.04 -80.99 17.03
CA ASN A 582 -39.35 -80.56 15.83
C ASN A 582 -40.30 -80.59 14.63
N ALA A 583 -40.28 -79.57 13.78
CA ALA A 583 -41.06 -79.54 12.54
C ALA A 583 -40.16 -79.26 11.33
N ALA A 584 -40.32 -80.04 10.25
CA ALA A 584 -39.62 -80.03 8.95
C ALA A 584 -38.55 -81.13 8.71
N VAL A 585 -37.56 -80.87 7.84
CA VAL A 585 -36.78 -81.89 7.11
C VAL A 585 -35.52 -82.33 7.88
N GLN A 586 -35.19 -83.63 7.90
CA GLN A 586 -33.96 -84.17 8.53
C GLN A 586 -33.82 -83.91 10.03
N ASN A 587 -34.94 -83.89 10.74
CA ASN A 587 -34.98 -83.65 12.19
C ASN A 587 -34.84 -84.95 13.00
N ALA A 588 -34.26 -84.84 14.19
CA ALA A 588 -34.22 -85.90 15.21
C ALA A 588 -34.85 -85.44 16.53
N GLY A 589 -35.54 -86.31 17.28
CA GLY A 589 -36.25 -85.86 18.48
C GLY A 589 -37.37 -86.76 19.02
N ILE A 590 -38.13 -86.22 19.97
CA ILE A 590 -39.23 -86.96 20.63
C ILE A 590 -40.52 -86.87 19.82
N ALA A 591 -40.96 -85.68 19.43
CA ALA A 591 -42.13 -85.44 18.60
C ALA A 591 -41.73 -84.66 17.35
N ILE A 592 -41.88 -85.27 16.17
CA ILE A 592 -41.41 -84.69 14.91
C ILE A 592 -42.50 -84.73 13.85
N ALA A 593 -42.75 -83.60 13.19
CA ALA A 593 -43.59 -83.53 11.98
C ALA A 593 -42.74 -83.12 10.76
N GLY A 594 -42.50 -84.01 9.78
CA GLY A 594 -41.71 -83.64 8.61
C GLY A 594 -41.22 -84.77 7.70
N VAL A 595 -40.13 -84.50 6.95
CA VAL A 595 -39.60 -85.39 5.89
C VAL A 595 -38.23 -85.92 6.28
N THR A 596 -37.96 -87.22 6.07
CA THR A 596 -36.66 -87.87 6.35
C THR A 596 -36.20 -87.69 7.80
N THR A 597 -37.08 -87.93 8.76
CA THR A 597 -36.84 -87.66 10.20
C THR A 597 -36.65 -88.93 11.02
N SER A 598 -35.99 -88.85 12.18
CA SER A 598 -35.77 -89.99 13.09
C SER A 598 -36.13 -89.68 14.55
N GLY A 599 -36.97 -90.47 15.22
CA GLY A 599 -37.49 -90.07 16.54
C GLY A 599 -38.47 -91.03 17.22
N ILE A 600 -39.10 -90.61 18.32
CA ILE A 600 -40.07 -91.44 19.06
C ILE A 600 -41.47 -91.35 18.45
N LEU A 601 -41.99 -90.15 18.24
CA LEU A 601 -43.30 -89.86 17.65
C LEU A 601 -43.09 -89.06 16.37
N ASN A 602 -43.21 -89.69 15.21
CA ASN A 602 -42.95 -89.04 13.93
C ASN A 602 -44.18 -89.04 13.03
N SER A 603 -44.49 -87.91 12.41
CA SER A 603 -45.49 -87.80 11.35
C SER A 603 -44.86 -87.23 10.06
N GLY A 604 -45.11 -87.85 8.91
CA GLY A 604 -44.71 -87.34 7.60
C GLY A 604 -44.13 -88.38 6.63
N THR A 605 -43.08 -88.02 5.86
CA THR A 605 -42.58 -88.83 4.74
C THR A 605 -41.14 -89.28 4.94
N GLY A 606 -40.80 -90.55 4.71
CA GLY A 606 -39.40 -91.02 4.79
C GLY A 606 -38.84 -91.16 6.21
N SER A 607 -39.70 -91.26 7.23
CA SER A 607 -39.29 -91.17 8.65
C SER A 607 -39.09 -92.54 9.32
N SER A 608 -38.24 -92.57 10.36
CA SER A 608 -37.98 -93.75 11.18
C SER A 608 -38.17 -93.55 12.69
N GLY A 609 -38.76 -94.50 13.42
CA GLY A 609 -39.07 -94.28 14.84
C GLY A 609 -39.91 -95.33 15.58
N LEU A 610 -40.26 -95.03 16.84
CA LEU A 610 -41.10 -95.92 17.67
C LEU A 610 -42.57 -95.90 17.22
N LEU A 611 -43.16 -94.71 17.13
CA LEU A 611 -44.52 -94.41 16.69
C LEU A 611 -44.40 -93.54 15.44
N VAL A 612 -44.78 -94.05 14.27
CA VAL A 612 -44.58 -93.36 12.99
C VAL A 612 -45.87 -93.35 12.16
N PHE A 613 -46.23 -92.18 11.65
CA PHE A 613 -47.43 -91.91 10.87
C PHE A 613 -47.07 -91.29 9.51
N GLY A 614 -47.65 -91.78 8.40
CA GLY A 614 -47.42 -91.25 7.04
C GLY A 614 -46.82 -92.23 6.02
N ASN A 615 -46.00 -91.74 5.08
CA ASN A 615 -45.57 -92.48 3.87
C ASN A 615 -44.07 -92.79 3.88
N GLY A 616 -43.65 -93.99 3.47
CA GLY A 616 -42.23 -94.36 3.41
C GLY A 616 -41.56 -94.55 4.78
N LEU A 617 -42.16 -95.38 5.65
CA LEU A 617 -41.81 -95.46 7.08
C LEU A 617 -41.00 -96.69 7.50
N SER A 618 -40.08 -96.49 8.45
CA SER A 618 -39.34 -97.56 9.15
C SER A 618 -39.50 -97.45 10.68
N GLY A 619 -40.35 -98.26 11.31
CA GLY A 619 -40.65 -98.12 12.74
C GLY A 619 -41.47 -99.26 13.34
N PHE A 620 -41.56 -99.31 14.68
CA PHE A 620 -42.17 -100.40 15.43
C PHE A 620 -43.70 -100.37 15.38
N PHE A 621 -44.30 -99.19 15.58
CA PHE A 621 -45.72 -98.93 15.45
C PHE A 621 -45.96 -97.99 14.26
N LYS A 622 -46.54 -98.53 13.17
CA LYS A 622 -46.82 -97.78 11.93
C LYS A 622 -48.32 -97.53 11.81
N ASN A 623 -48.73 -96.27 11.60
CA ASN A 623 -50.12 -95.85 11.31
C ASN A 623 -51.17 -96.39 12.32
N LEU A 624 -50.89 -96.28 13.62
CA LEU A 624 -51.69 -96.92 14.68
C LEU A 624 -52.75 -96.04 15.36
N PHE A 625 -53.00 -94.83 14.84
CA PHE A 625 -54.03 -93.88 15.29
C PHE A 625 -54.42 -92.97 14.12
#